data_AF-A0A9D0CYS3-F1
#
_entry.id   AF-A0A9D0CYS3-F1
#
_cell.length_a   1.000
_cell.length_b   1.000
_cell.length_c   1.000
_cell.angle_alpha   90.00
_cell.angle_beta   90.00
_cell.angle_gamma   90.00
#
_symmetry.space_group_name_H-M   'P 1'
#
loop_
_entity.id
_entity.type
_entity.pdbx_description
1 polymer ?
#
loop_
_entity_poly.entity_id
_entity_poly.type
_entity_poly.pdbx_seq_one_letter_code
_entity_poly.pdbx_strand_id
1 'polypeptide(L)'
;MEQARGLPYFSRISAMGLGIPLLVLLMLAMLVVPLPPFMLDMLFSFNITLSLVILLAAIYALRPLDFGVFPTILLISTLLRLGLNIASTRVVLLEGHTGPEAAGKVIEAFGSFVIGGNYAVGLVVFA
;
A
#
# COMPACT_ATOMS: atom_id res chain seq x y z
N MET A 1 -32.26 16.44 45.53
CA MET A 1 -32.84 16.36 44.18
C MET A 1 -32.00 17.25 43.27
N GLU A 2 -30.73 16.89 43.04
CA GLU A 2 -30.28 16.06 41.91
C GLU A 2 -30.80 16.59 40.57
N GLN A 3 -29.93 17.13 39.70
CA GLN A 3 -29.19 16.29 38.76
C GLN A 3 -28.20 17.13 37.95
N ALA A 4 -26.96 16.64 37.87
CA ALA A 4 -25.80 17.29 37.28
C ALA A 4 -25.92 17.48 35.76
N ARG A 5 -25.72 18.72 35.29
CA ARG A 5 -25.43 19.04 33.88
C ARG A 5 -23.98 18.64 33.56
N GLY A 6 -23.78 17.36 33.28
CA GLY A 6 -22.50 16.81 32.81
C GLY A 6 -22.35 16.91 31.29
N LEU A 7 -21.45 17.81 30.86
CA LEU A 7 -20.52 17.67 29.73
C LEU A 7 -21.04 17.67 28.27
N PRO A 8 -21.09 18.85 27.61
CA PRO A 8 -21.16 18.98 26.15
C PRO A 8 -19.77 18.84 25.47
N TYR A 9 -18.92 17.91 25.93
CA TYR A 9 -17.55 17.74 25.42
C TYR A 9 -17.44 16.82 24.19
N PHE A 10 -18.37 15.86 24.04
CA PHE A 10 -18.24 14.79 23.05
C PHE A 10 -18.50 15.25 21.60
N SER A 11 -19.24 16.34 21.40
CA SER A 11 -19.64 16.80 20.05
C SER A 11 -18.66 17.76 19.37
N ARG A 12 -17.56 18.16 20.04
CA ARG A 12 -16.49 18.97 19.40
C ARG A 12 -15.34 18.13 18.83
N ILE A 13 -15.22 16.89 19.28
CA ILE A 13 -14.24 15.90 18.82
C ILE A 13 -14.45 15.54 17.35
N SER A 14 -15.70 15.47 16.87
CA SER A 14 -16.03 15.23 15.45
C SER A 14 -15.79 16.45 14.54
N ALA A 15 -15.68 17.66 15.09
CA ALA A 15 -15.42 18.90 14.34
C ALA A 15 -13.93 19.32 14.35
N MET A 16 -13.13 18.81 15.29
CA MET A 16 -11.68 19.10 15.41
C MET A 16 -10.84 18.00 14.80
N GLY A 17 -10.73 17.91 13.47
CA GLY A 17 -9.57 17.32 12.78
C GLY A 17 -9.09 15.91 13.18
N LEU A 18 -9.90 15.08 13.86
CA LEU A 18 -9.50 13.76 14.37
C LEU A 18 -9.35 12.69 13.28
N GLY A 19 -9.81 12.97 12.07
CA GLY A 19 -9.60 12.06 10.93
C GLY A 19 -8.12 11.80 10.66
N ILE A 20 -7.27 12.83 10.79
CA ILE A 20 -5.82 12.70 10.54
C ILE A 20 -5.13 11.90 11.67
N PRO A 21 -5.31 12.21 12.97
CA PRO A 21 -4.80 11.37 14.06
C PRO A 21 -5.26 9.92 14.01
N LEU A 22 -6.53 9.67 13.66
CA LEU A 22 -7.06 8.31 13.56
C LEU A 22 -6.46 7.55 12.38
N LEU A 23 -6.29 8.21 11.23
CA LEU A 23 -5.61 7.63 10.06
C LEU A 23 -4.14 7.31 10.38
N VAL A 24 -3.45 8.22 11.07
CA VAL A 24 -2.07 7.99 11.55
C VAL A 24 -2.02 6.82 12.54
N LEU A 25 -2.94 6.75 13.51
CA LEU A 25 -3.03 5.64 14.47
C LEU A 25 -3.29 4.30 13.77
N LEU A 26 -4.14 4.30 12.73
CA LEU A 26 -4.46 3.12 11.93
C LEU A 26 -3.26 2.67 11.08
N MET A 27 -2.50 3.61 10.51
CA MET A 27 -1.21 3.32 9.86
C MET A 27 -0.18 2.74 10.85
N LEU A 28 -0.10 3.30 12.05
CA LEU A 28 0.76 2.77 13.12
C LEU A 28 0.31 1.38 13.60
N ALA A 29 -0.99 1.10 13.62
CA ALA A 29 -1.50 -0.24 13.95
C ALA A 29 -1.17 -1.26 12.85
N MET A 30 -1.20 -0.84 11.59
CA MET A 30 -0.78 -1.67 10.45
C MET A 30 0.74 -1.96 10.47
N LEU A 31 1.55 -1.09 11.10
CA LEU A 31 2.95 -1.38 11.46
C LEU A 31 3.09 -2.46 12.55
N VAL A 32 2.05 -2.84 13.29
CA VAL A 32 2.14 -3.86 14.36
C VAL A 32 1.74 -5.27 13.88
N VAL A 33 0.95 -5.41 12.81
CA VAL A 33 0.47 -6.73 12.33
C VAL A 33 1.12 -7.12 11.00
N PRO A 34 1.96 -8.18 10.94
CA PRO A 34 2.50 -8.69 9.70
C PRO A 34 1.44 -9.35 8.84
N LEU A 35 1.46 -9.01 7.55
CA LEU A 35 0.74 -9.80 6.57
C LEU A 35 1.57 -11.05 6.22
N PRO A 36 0.94 -12.22 6.10
CA PRO A 36 1.62 -13.42 5.63
C PRO A 36 2.25 -13.18 4.25
N PRO A 37 3.51 -13.60 3.99
CA PRO A 37 4.18 -13.40 2.71
C PRO A 37 3.40 -13.91 1.50
N PHE A 38 2.65 -15.01 1.66
CA PHE A 38 1.82 -15.58 0.60
C PHE A 38 0.71 -14.63 0.11
N MET A 39 0.02 -13.96 1.02
CA MET A 39 -1.03 -12.98 0.66
C MET A 39 -0.43 -11.75 -0.02
N LEU A 40 0.76 -11.35 0.43
CA LEU A 40 1.50 -10.23 -0.14
C LEU A 40 1.83 -10.51 -1.61
N ASP A 41 2.43 -11.67 -1.91
CA ASP A 41 2.79 -12.07 -3.28
C ASP A 41 1.57 -12.09 -4.22
N MET A 42 0.42 -12.59 -3.75
CA MET A 42 -0.82 -12.61 -4.53
C MET A 42 -1.32 -11.19 -4.84
N LEU A 43 -1.39 -10.33 -3.82
CA LEU A 43 -1.88 -8.96 -3.98
C LEU A 43 -0.92 -8.09 -4.82
N PHE A 44 0.39 -8.29 -4.66
CA PHE A 44 1.41 -7.59 -5.44
C PHE A 44 1.36 -8.01 -6.91
N SER A 45 1.29 -9.32 -7.18
CA SER A 45 1.12 -9.85 -8.53
C SER A 45 -0.17 -9.31 -9.18
N PHE A 46 -1.28 -9.33 -8.44
CA PHE A 46 -2.54 -8.76 -8.91
C PHE A 46 -2.43 -7.26 -9.21
N ASN A 47 -1.76 -6.48 -8.36
CA ASN A 47 -1.55 -5.05 -8.59
C ASN A 47 -0.76 -4.76 -9.88
N ILE A 48 0.31 -5.53 -10.14
CA ILE A 48 1.10 -5.42 -11.36
C ILE A 48 0.25 -5.76 -12.59
N THR A 49 -0.48 -6.89 -12.56
CA THR A 49 -1.36 -7.29 -13.66
C THR A 49 -2.45 -6.25 -13.91
N LEU A 50 -3.12 -5.75 -12.87
CA LEU A 50 -4.13 -4.70 -12.97
C LEU A 50 -3.53 -3.41 -13.57
N SER A 51 -2.35 -2.99 -13.09
CA SER A 51 -1.64 -1.83 -13.61
C SER A 51 -1.31 -1.98 -15.10
N LEU A 52 -0.93 -3.19 -15.53
CA LEU A 52 -0.66 -3.50 -16.93
C LEU A 52 -1.94 -3.48 -17.78
N VAL A 53 -3.05 -4.04 -17.28
CA VAL A 53 -4.35 -3.96 -17.96
C VAL A 53 -4.81 -2.52 -18.13
N ILE A 54 -4.66 -1.68 -17.09
CA ILE A 54 -4.97 -0.25 -17.16
C ILE A 54 -4.07 0.45 -18.18
N LEU A 55 -2.76 0.12 -18.21
CA LEU A 55 -1.82 0.66 -19.20
C LEU A 55 -2.23 0.31 -20.63
N LEU A 56 -2.52 -0.97 -20.90
CA LEU A 56 -2.98 -1.41 -22.22
C LEU A 56 -4.31 -0.75 -22.59
N ALA A 57 -5.26 -0.69 -21.65
CA ALA A 57 -6.53 -0.01 -21.87
C ALA A 57 -6.32 1.47 -22.22
N ALA A 58 -5.39 2.16 -21.55
CA ALA A 58 -5.05 3.56 -21.84
C ALA A 58 -4.38 3.73 -23.22
N ILE A 59 -3.49 2.81 -23.62
CA ILE A 59 -2.81 2.84 -24.93
C ILE A 59 -3.80 2.57 -26.08
N TYR A 60 -4.77 1.68 -25.89
CA TYR A 60 -5.74 1.26 -26.92
C TYR A 60 -7.09 1.99 -26.86
N ALA A 61 -7.31 2.92 -25.91
CA ALA A 61 -8.57 3.64 -25.77
C ALA A 61 -8.76 4.67 -26.91
N LEU A 62 -9.78 4.44 -27.76
CA LEU A 62 -10.13 5.31 -28.90
C LEU A 62 -11.27 6.31 -28.61
N ARG A 63 -12.00 6.19 -27.49
CA ARG A 63 -13.14 7.08 -27.16
C ARG A 63 -13.06 7.68 -25.75
N PRO A 64 -13.26 9.00 -25.62
CA PRO A 64 -13.27 9.70 -24.32
C PRO A 64 -14.43 9.36 -23.36
N LEU A 65 -15.44 8.61 -23.78
CA LEU A 65 -16.68 8.46 -22.99
C LEU A 65 -16.53 7.48 -21.79
N ASP A 66 -15.48 6.66 -21.75
CA ASP A 66 -15.06 5.85 -20.59
C ASP A 66 -14.25 6.66 -19.55
N PHE A 67 -13.94 7.95 -19.82
CA PHE A 67 -13.16 8.80 -18.91
C PHE A 67 -13.85 9.09 -17.57
N GLY A 68 -15.13 8.78 -17.40
CA GLY A 68 -15.79 8.92 -16.11
C GLY A 68 -15.32 7.88 -15.08
N VAL A 69 -15.08 6.64 -15.52
CA VAL A 69 -14.68 5.53 -14.65
C VAL A 69 -13.16 5.43 -14.54
N PHE A 70 -12.43 5.92 -15.54
CA PHE A 70 -10.97 5.86 -15.60
C PHE A 70 -10.26 6.49 -14.37
N PRO A 71 -10.59 7.73 -13.92
CA PRO A 71 -10.01 8.31 -12.71
C PRO A 71 -10.30 7.48 -11.46
N THR A 72 -11.48 6.89 -11.34
CA THR A 72 -11.86 6.06 -10.20
C THR A 72 -11.05 4.77 -10.15
N ILE A 73 -10.88 4.08 -11.30
CA ILE A 73 -10.04 2.88 -11.39
C ILE A 73 -8.58 3.22 -11.07
N LEU A 74 -8.07 4.34 -11.59
CA LEU A 74 -6.73 4.81 -11.27
C LEU A 74 -6.57 5.14 -9.79
N LEU A 75 -7.55 5.80 -9.16
CA LEU A 75 -7.54 6.11 -7.74
C LEU A 75 -7.52 4.83 -6.90
N ILE A 76 -8.39 3.86 -7.19
CA ILE A 76 -8.42 2.57 -6.48
C ILE A 76 -7.11 1.79 -6.67
N SER A 77 -6.59 1.72 -7.90
CA SER A 77 -5.31 1.07 -8.21
C SER A 77 -4.14 1.72 -7.45
N THR A 78 -4.15 3.04 -7.37
CA THR A 78 -3.14 3.81 -6.63
C THR A 78 -3.24 3.58 -5.12
N LEU A 79 -4.44 3.54 -4.56
CA LEU A 79 -4.64 3.22 -3.13
C LEU A 79 -4.22 1.79 -2.79
N LEU A 80 -4.53 0.82 -3.67
CA LEU A 80 -4.04 -0.55 -3.54
C LEU A 80 -2.51 -0.59 -3.54
N ARG A 81 -1.88 0.15 -4.45
CA ARG A 81 -0.41 0.28 -4.52
C ARG A 81 0.17 0.89 -3.23
N LEU A 82 -0.46 1.94 -2.71
CA LEU A 82 -0.06 2.58 -1.45
C LEU A 82 -0.10 1.60 -0.27
N GLY A 83 -1.21 0.85 -0.12
CA GLY A 83 -1.35 -0.15 0.93
C GLY A 83 -0.34 -1.28 0.83
N LEU A 84 -0.09 -1.79 -0.38
CA LEU A 84 0.88 -2.86 -0.61
C LEU A 84 2.32 -2.42 -0.38
N ASN A 85 2.67 -1.19 -0.70
CA ASN A 85 4.02 -0.65 -0.45
C ASN A 85 4.30 -0.48 1.06
N ILE A 86 3.31 -0.06 1.83
CA ILE A 86 3.44 0.03 3.31
C ILE A 86 3.55 -1.37 3.91
N ALA A 87 2.71 -2.31 3.45
CA ALA A 87 2.79 -3.70 3.89
C ALA A 87 4.14 -4.36 3.53
N SER A 88 4.64 -4.15 2.31
CA SER A 88 5.88 -4.77 1.85
C SER A 88 7.11 -4.27 2.58
N THR A 89 7.22 -2.95 2.80
CA THR A 89 8.34 -2.38 3.57
C THR A 89 8.38 -2.93 4.99
N ARG A 90 7.22 -3.07 5.64
CA ARG A 90 7.13 -3.69 6.96
C ARG A 90 7.63 -5.13 6.96
N VAL A 91 7.16 -5.94 6.01
CA VAL A 91 7.54 -7.36 5.92
C VAL A 91 9.03 -7.52 5.60
N VAL A 92 9.55 -6.69 4.69
CA VAL A 92 10.99 -6.64 4.37
C VAL A 92 11.82 -6.24 5.60
N LEU A 93 11.38 -5.26 6.38
CA LEU A 93 12.14 -4.80 7.57
C LEU A 93 12.07 -5.76 8.75
N LEU A 94 10.96 -6.49 8.93
CA LEU A 94 10.78 -7.39 10.06
C LEU A 94 11.24 -8.81 9.76
N GLU A 95 10.90 -9.36 8.60
CA GLU A 95 11.21 -10.74 8.25
C GLU A 95 12.42 -10.86 7.31
N GLY A 96 12.88 -9.78 6.66
CA GLY A 96 14.00 -9.83 5.69
C GLY A 96 15.35 -10.26 6.26
N HIS A 97 15.55 -10.20 7.58
CA HIS A 97 16.76 -10.72 8.24
C HIS A 97 16.80 -12.26 8.31
N THR A 98 15.66 -12.94 8.10
CA THR A 98 15.55 -14.40 8.14
C THR A 98 15.89 -15.08 6.81
N GLY A 99 16.10 -14.30 5.75
CA GLY A 99 16.50 -14.76 4.42
C GLY A 99 15.78 -13.96 3.30
N PRO A 100 16.31 -14.00 2.06
CA PRO A 100 15.72 -13.29 0.93
C PRO A 100 14.30 -13.79 0.58
N GLU A 101 14.01 -15.07 0.82
CA GLU A 101 12.69 -15.66 0.55
C GLU A 101 11.59 -15.21 1.55
N ALA A 102 11.99 -14.67 2.72
CA ALA A 102 11.08 -14.37 3.81
C ALA A 102 10.17 -13.16 3.53
N ALA A 103 10.60 -12.27 2.64
CA ALA A 103 9.81 -11.09 2.26
C ALA A 103 8.68 -11.42 1.25
N GLY A 104 8.74 -12.58 0.60
CA GLY A 104 7.86 -12.97 -0.51
C GLY A 104 8.65 -13.21 -1.79
N LYS A 105 8.19 -14.18 -2.60
CA LYS A 105 8.88 -14.63 -3.81
C LYS A 105 8.87 -13.58 -4.92
N VAL A 106 7.81 -12.76 -4.99
CA VAL A 106 7.71 -11.70 -6.00
C VAL A 106 8.73 -10.61 -5.73
N ILE A 107 8.92 -10.25 -4.44
CA ILE A 107 9.90 -9.25 -4.01
C ILE A 107 11.33 -9.76 -4.24
N GLU A 108 11.60 -11.01 -3.88
CA GLU A 108 12.90 -11.66 -4.12
C GLU A 108 13.25 -11.71 -5.62
N ALA A 109 12.31 -12.15 -6.45
CA ALA A 109 12.49 -12.25 -7.89
C ALA A 109 12.75 -10.86 -8.52
N PHE A 110 12.01 -9.83 -8.09
CA PHE A 110 12.26 -8.46 -8.51
C PHE A 110 13.63 -7.95 -8.08
N GLY A 111 14.03 -8.24 -6.85
CA GLY A 111 15.35 -7.91 -6.33
C GLY A 111 16.44 -8.52 -7.21
N SER A 112 16.45 -9.84 -7.33
CA SER A 112 17.41 -10.61 -8.14
C SER A 112 17.47 -10.15 -9.60
N PHE A 113 16.31 -9.85 -10.20
CA PHE A 113 16.22 -9.32 -11.57
C PHE A 113 16.88 -7.94 -11.71
N VAL A 114 16.68 -7.03 -10.75
CA VAL A 114 17.24 -5.66 -10.80
C VAL A 114 18.75 -5.64 -10.56
N ILE A 115 19.27 -6.42 -9.61
CA ILE A 115 20.72 -6.51 -9.38
C ILE A 115 21.47 -7.24 -10.50
N GLY A 116 20.81 -8.13 -11.24
CA GLY A 116 21.42 -8.83 -12.38
C GLY A 116 22.72 -9.58 -12.04
N GLY A 117 22.88 -10.00 -10.78
CA GLY A 117 24.10 -10.66 -10.27
C GLY A 117 25.23 -9.73 -9.82
N ASN A 118 25.06 -8.41 -9.95
CA ASN A 118 26.03 -7.42 -9.47
C ASN A 118 25.41 -6.49 -8.42
N TYR A 119 25.78 -6.69 -7.17
CA TYR A 119 25.31 -5.86 -6.05
C TYR A 119 25.64 -4.36 -6.22
N ALA A 120 26.72 -4.01 -6.94
CA ALA A 120 27.03 -2.62 -7.23
C ALA A 120 26.00 -1.98 -8.17
N VAL A 121 25.46 -2.74 -9.15
CA VAL A 121 24.36 -2.27 -10.01
C VAL A 121 23.11 -2.03 -9.17
N GLY A 122 22.80 -2.95 -8.26
CA GLY A 122 21.70 -2.75 -7.30
C GLY A 122 21.86 -1.48 -6.48
N LEU A 123 23.03 -1.28 -5.89
CA LEU A 123 23.30 -0.10 -5.08
C LEU A 123 23.13 1.20 -5.88
N VAL A 124 23.54 1.24 -7.14
CA VAL A 124 23.37 2.43 -8.01
C VAL A 124 21.92 2.65 -8.43
N VAL A 125 21.14 1.59 -8.66
CA VAL A 125 19.72 1.70 -9.05
C VAL A 125 18.84 2.14 -7.87
N PHE A 126 19.23 1.81 -6.64
CA PHE A 126 18.48 2.13 -5.41
C PHE A 126 19.06 3.29 -4.57
N ALA A 127 20.18 3.91 -4.97
CA ALA A 127 20.77 5.10 -4.35
C ALA A 127 20.11 6.39 -4.83
#